data_AF-A0A1D2S561-F1
#
_entry.id   AF-A0A1D2S561-F1
#
_cell.length_a   1.000
_cell.length_b   1.000
_cell.length_c   1.000
_cell.angle_alpha   90.00
_cell.angle_beta   90.00
_cell.angle_gamma   90.00
#
_symmetry.space_group_name_H-M   'P 1'
#
loop_
_entity.id
_entity.type
_entity.pdbx_description
1 polymer ?
#
loop_
_entity_poly.entity_id
_entity_poly.type
_entity_poly.pdbx_seq_one_letter_code
_entity_poly.pdbx_strand_id
1 'polypeptide(L)'
;MGDSNLFEWLSLIGLVMPVLIWLVIALVMRRVFGRVFGFSGLRTGGSLLGNLFPKWRWVMRAGLSLFAGLMIATAVGAVFPPVVLPAASLICDGSVELQSQSYSYKPGQRGVSHLISCTRADGSRESITLATMGVAWLLYSALIFVPLSLWHLLSGAIARKGDGAQDFSLPGAGTPPAAPFSPMFTGSPSTGAREPGVFTTTRTTVSVDDAVKLQGLADLSDVLRQTLGGKMAGMVGVALEQAKK
;
A
#
# COMPACT_ATOMS: atom_id res chain seq x y z
N MET A 1 46.22 12.45 8.66
CA MET A 1 46.47 11.05 8.27
C MET A 1 45.37 10.10 8.78
N GLY A 2 44.10 10.54 8.91
CA GLY A 2 43.03 9.75 9.54
C GLY A 2 41.74 9.54 8.72
N ASP A 3 41.55 10.25 7.60
CA ASP A 3 40.20 10.34 6.99
C ASP A 3 39.90 9.28 5.93
N SER A 4 40.92 8.62 5.36
CA SER A 4 40.74 7.57 4.34
C SER A 4 40.08 6.31 4.89
N ASN A 5 40.31 5.99 6.18
CA ASN A 5 39.71 4.82 6.80
C ASN A 5 38.21 5.03 7.06
N LEU A 6 37.78 6.26 7.34
CA LEU A 6 36.40 6.56 7.74
C LEU A 6 35.41 6.30 6.58
N PHE A 7 35.83 6.53 5.33
CA PHE A 7 35.00 6.28 4.15
C PHE A 7 34.87 4.78 3.82
N GLU A 8 35.93 3.99 4.02
CA GLU A 8 35.85 2.52 3.87
C GLU A 8 34.91 1.90 4.91
N TRP A 9 34.98 2.35 6.17
CA TRP A 9 34.08 1.87 7.22
C TRP A 9 32.61 2.21 6.95
N LEU A 10 32.30 3.40 6.43
CA LEU A 10 30.92 3.79 6.10
C LEU A 10 30.35 2.94 4.94
N SER A 11 31.16 2.60 3.94
CA SER A 11 30.75 1.73 2.84
C SER A 11 30.48 0.29 3.32
N LEU A 12 31.34 -0.23 4.19
CA LEU A 12 31.19 -1.56 4.79
C LEU A 12 29.95 -1.65 5.68
N ILE A 13 29.71 -0.61 6.50
CA ILE A 13 28.51 -0.53 7.36
C ILE A 13 27.24 -0.45 6.50
N GLY A 14 27.25 0.30 5.40
CA GLY A 14 26.12 0.42 4.48
C GLY A 14 25.74 -0.91 3.80
N LEU A 15 26.71 -1.81 3.59
CA LEU A 15 26.47 -3.13 3.00
C LEU A 15 26.08 -4.18 4.05
N VAL A 16 26.67 -4.10 5.24
CA VAL A 16 26.44 -5.08 6.32
C VAL A 16 25.12 -4.81 7.06
N MET A 17 24.74 -3.54 7.27
CA MET A 17 23.49 -3.18 7.96
C MET A 17 22.22 -3.78 7.33
N PRO A 18 21.96 -3.69 6.02
CA PRO A 18 20.74 -4.24 5.43
C PRO A 18 20.66 -5.76 5.58
N VAL A 19 21.80 -6.46 5.51
CA VAL A 19 21.87 -7.92 5.72
C VAL A 19 21.58 -8.26 7.18
N LEU A 20 22.16 -7.52 8.13
CA LEU A 20 21.95 -7.71 9.56
C LEU A 20 20.50 -7.40 9.95
N ILE A 21 19.92 -6.32 9.43
CA ILE A 21 18.51 -5.96 9.65
C ILE A 21 17.59 -7.07 9.12
N TRP A 22 17.84 -7.58 7.91
CA TRP A 22 17.08 -8.69 7.37
C TRP A 22 17.21 -9.96 8.20
N LEU A 23 18.41 -10.27 8.68
CA LEU A 23 18.69 -11.44 9.51
C LEU A 23 17.99 -11.34 10.87
N VAL A 24 18.00 -10.16 11.49
CA VAL A 24 17.30 -9.89 12.75
C VAL A 24 15.78 -9.98 12.55
N ILE A 25 15.23 -9.37 11.51
CA ILE A 25 13.80 -9.47 11.20
C ILE A 25 13.41 -10.93 10.95
N ALA A 26 14.21 -11.69 10.20
CA ALA A 26 13.98 -13.11 9.97
C ALA A 26 14.05 -13.94 11.26
N LEU A 27 14.98 -13.65 12.16
CA LEU A 27 15.11 -14.32 13.46
C LEU A 27 13.95 -13.99 14.39
N VAL A 28 13.56 -12.72 14.49
CA VAL A 28 12.42 -12.27 15.30
C VAL A 28 11.13 -12.86 14.75
N MET A 29 10.91 -12.78 13.45
CA MET A 29 9.76 -13.42 12.80
C MET A 29 9.76 -14.93 13.06
N ARG A 30 10.89 -15.62 12.91
CA ARG A 30 10.98 -17.06 13.18
C ARG A 30 10.71 -17.41 14.65
N ARG A 31 11.17 -16.59 15.59
CA ARG A 31 10.99 -16.82 17.04
C ARG A 31 9.57 -16.50 17.49
N VAL A 32 8.96 -15.46 16.94
CA VAL A 32 7.57 -15.06 17.21
C VAL A 32 6.60 -16.02 16.53
N PHE A 33 6.81 -16.37 15.25
CA PHE A 33 6.01 -17.39 14.57
C PHE A 33 6.14 -18.76 15.24
N GLY A 34 7.35 -19.16 15.67
CA GLY A 34 7.55 -20.43 16.36
C GLY A 34 6.75 -20.52 17.67
N ARG A 35 6.58 -19.40 18.38
CA ARG A 35 5.80 -19.33 19.62
C ARG A 35 4.29 -19.16 19.39
N VAL A 36 3.88 -18.35 18.41
CA VAL A 36 2.46 -18.04 18.16
C VAL A 36 1.78 -19.12 17.33
N PHE A 37 2.48 -19.72 16.37
CA PHE A 37 1.91 -20.74 15.47
C PHE A 37 2.19 -22.19 15.89
N GLY A 38 2.88 -22.43 17.00
CA GLY A 38 2.97 -23.76 17.61
C GLY A 38 3.34 -24.87 16.63
N PHE A 39 4.44 -24.73 15.89
CA PHE A 39 4.92 -25.72 14.91
C PHE A 39 5.47 -27.02 15.56
N SER A 40 5.06 -27.34 16.79
CA SER A 40 5.44 -28.57 17.51
C SER A 40 4.67 -29.82 17.04
N GLY A 41 3.77 -29.69 16.06
CA GLY A 41 2.90 -30.78 15.60
C GLY A 41 3.19 -31.35 14.21
N LEU A 42 4.20 -30.87 13.46
CA LEU A 42 4.54 -31.51 12.18
C LEU A 42 5.38 -32.77 12.43
N ARG A 43 4.65 -33.85 12.72
CA ARG A 43 5.15 -35.23 12.65
C ARG A 43 5.72 -35.46 11.25
N THR A 44 7.04 -35.47 11.21
CA THR A 44 7.90 -35.71 10.05
C THR A 44 7.60 -37.08 9.46
N GLY A 45 6.91 -37.13 8.33
CA GLY A 45 6.55 -38.38 7.68
C GLY A 45 5.90 -38.19 6.32
N GLY A 46 6.60 -37.56 5.37
CA GLY A 46 6.13 -37.46 4.00
C GLY A 46 6.83 -36.38 3.18
N SER A 47 7.64 -36.82 2.21
CA SER A 47 8.20 -36.10 1.05
C SER A 47 8.84 -34.72 1.27
N LEU A 48 10.17 -34.70 1.13
CA LEU A 48 11.04 -33.50 1.18
C LEU A 48 10.63 -32.38 0.18
N LEU A 49 9.92 -32.73 -0.90
CA LEU A 49 9.38 -31.76 -1.87
C LEU A 49 8.10 -31.04 -1.39
N GLY A 50 7.29 -31.64 -0.51
CA GLY A 50 5.98 -31.11 -0.11
C GLY A 50 6.06 -29.83 0.74
N ASN A 51 7.16 -29.63 1.45
CA ASN A 51 7.36 -28.48 2.34
C ASN A 51 7.94 -27.23 1.66
N LEU A 52 8.38 -27.32 0.40
CA LEU A 52 8.95 -26.18 -0.34
C LEU A 52 7.86 -25.34 -1.03
N PHE A 53 6.84 -25.99 -1.59
CA PHE A 53 5.71 -25.34 -2.27
C PHE A 53 4.91 -24.34 -1.43
N PRO A 54 4.57 -24.61 -0.14
CA PRO A 54 3.83 -23.63 0.65
C PRO A 54 4.68 -22.38 0.93
N LYS A 55 6.00 -22.51 1.11
CA LYS A 55 6.90 -21.37 1.33
C LYS A 55 7.02 -20.51 0.07
N TRP A 56 7.10 -21.12 -1.10
CA TRP A 56 7.19 -20.38 -2.37
C TRP A 56 5.95 -19.51 -2.63
N ARG A 57 4.75 -20.01 -2.31
CA ARG A 57 3.51 -19.23 -2.45
C ARG A 57 3.51 -17.99 -1.55
N TRP A 58 4.03 -18.08 -0.32
CA TRP A 58 4.18 -16.93 0.58
C TRP A 58 5.22 -15.93 0.09
N VAL A 59 6.36 -16.40 -0.43
CA VAL A 59 7.41 -15.54 -0.98
C VAL A 59 6.92 -14.78 -2.21
N MET A 60 6.29 -15.46 -3.17
CA MET A 60 5.71 -14.81 -4.36
C MET A 60 4.68 -13.76 -3.98
N ARG A 61 3.90 -14.02 -2.93
CA ARG A 61 2.90 -13.08 -2.45
C ARG A 61 3.50 -11.85 -1.79
N ALA A 62 4.50 -12.05 -0.94
CA ALA A 62 5.24 -10.94 -0.31
C ALA A 62 5.94 -10.09 -1.38
N GLY A 63 6.52 -10.73 -2.39
CA GLY A 63 7.11 -10.06 -3.56
C GLY A 63 6.08 -9.24 -4.32
N LEU A 64 4.92 -9.82 -4.64
CA LEU A 64 3.84 -9.13 -5.33
C LEU A 64 3.29 -7.93 -4.53
N SER A 65 3.11 -8.07 -3.22
CA SER A 65 2.66 -6.95 -2.37
C SER A 65 3.69 -5.85 -2.26
N LEU A 66 4.98 -6.19 -2.14
CA LEU A 66 6.05 -5.19 -2.12
C LEU A 66 6.15 -4.45 -3.45
N PHE A 67 6.04 -5.16 -4.57
CA PHE A 67 6.05 -4.56 -5.89
C PHE A 67 4.83 -3.65 -6.12
N ALA A 68 3.63 -4.12 -5.78
CA ALA A 68 2.42 -3.32 -5.88
C ALA A 68 2.47 -2.07 -4.97
N GLY A 69 2.94 -2.24 -3.74
CA GLY A 69 3.15 -1.12 -2.82
C GLY A 69 4.17 -0.11 -3.35
N LEU A 70 5.23 -0.57 -4.04
CA LEU A 70 6.22 0.31 -4.66
C LEU A 70 5.61 1.15 -5.78
N MET A 71 4.85 0.50 -6.67
CA MET A 71 4.17 1.17 -7.77
C MET A 71 3.13 2.20 -7.27
N ILE A 72 2.42 1.87 -6.20
CA ILE A 72 1.47 2.80 -5.58
C ILE A 72 2.22 3.94 -4.91
N ALA A 73 3.29 3.68 -4.16
CA ALA A 73 4.08 4.73 -3.51
C ALA A 73 4.65 5.73 -4.53
N THR A 74 5.16 5.25 -5.67
CA THR A 74 5.70 6.12 -6.72
C THR A 74 4.61 6.87 -7.48
N ALA A 75 3.56 6.20 -7.92
CA ALA A 75 2.46 6.84 -8.66
C ALA A 75 1.67 7.82 -7.79
N VAL A 76 1.29 7.41 -6.58
CA VAL A 76 0.52 8.26 -5.65
C VAL A 76 1.39 9.36 -5.08
N GLY A 77 2.67 9.10 -4.75
CA GLY A 77 3.59 10.12 -4.27
C GLY A 77 3.82 11.24 -5.29
N ALA A 78 3.81 10.92 -6.59
CA ALA A 78 3.93 11.91 -7.66
C ALA A 78 2.65 12.73 -7.88
N VAL A 79 1.46 12.12 -7.76
CA VAL A 79 0.18 12.80 -8.04
C VAL A 79 -0.39 13.52 -6.81
N PHE A 80 -0.21 12.94 -5.62
CA PHE A 80 -0.75 13.44 -4.37
C PHE A 80 0.34 13.52 -3.27
N PRO A 81 1.15 14.60 -3.24
CA PRO A 81 2.10 14.85 -2.16
C PRO A 81 1.50 14.80 -0.73
N PRO A 82 0.24 15.20 -0.46
CA PRO A 82 -0.25 15.18 0.93
C PRO A 82 -0.39 13.78 1.52
N VAL A 83 -0.41 12.70 0.73
CA VAL A 83 -0.53 11.34 1.28
C VAL A 83 0.73 10.87 1.99
N VAL A 84 1.88 11.53 1.77
CA VAL A 84 3.15 11.22 2.47
C VAL A 84 3.37 12.05 3.75
N LEU A 85 2.53 13.04 4.04
CA LEU A 85 2.60 13.83 5.29
C LEU A 85 2.55 13.00 6.58
N PRO A 86 1.65 12.00 6.75
CA PRO A 86 1.65 11.17 7.96
C PRO A 86 2.91 10.31 8.10
N ALA A 87 3.58 9.97 6.99
CA ALA A 87 4.88 9.29 7.05
C ALA A 87 6.00 10.25 7.47
N ALA A 88 5.91 11.53 7.07
CA ALA A 88 6.88 12.55 7.45
C ALA A 88 6.84 12.84 8.96
N SER A 89 5.65 12.88 9.58
CA SER A 89 5.52 13.08 11.03
C SER A 89 6.05 11.93 11.87
N LEU A 90 6.22 10.73 11.29
CA LEU A 90 6.84 9.60 11.98
C LEU A 90 8.36 9.68 12.01
N ILE A 91 8.96 10.36 11.04
CA ILE A 91 10.42 10.43 10.88
C ILE A 91 10.97 11.74 11.45
N CYS A 92 10.15 12.79 11.45
CA CYS A 92 10.57 14.08 11.94
C CYS A 92 9.81 14.50 13.18
N ASP A 93 10.56 14.71 14.26
CA ASP A 93 10.06 15.25 15.53
C ASP A 93 9.79 16.77 15.46
N GLY A 94 10.17 17.43 14.36
CA GLY A 94 10.07 18.87 14.16
C GLY A 94 8.95 19.31 13.21
N SER A 95 8.99 20.58 12.81
CA SER A 95 8.02 21.15 11.87
C SER A 95 8.33 20.69 10.45
N VAL A 96 7.30 20.20 9.76
CA VAL A 96 7.39 19.77 8.35
C VAL A 96 6.95 20.93 7.47
N GLU A 97 7.89 21.50 6.70
CA GLU A 97 7.60 22.58 5.77
C GLU A 97 7.59 22.03 4.34
N LEU A 98 6.44 22.14 3.67
CA LEU A 98 6.26 21.69 2.29
C LEU A 98 6.47 22.86 1.33
N GLN A 99 7.63 22.93 0.68
CA GLN A 99 7.92 24.01 -0.27
C GLN A 99 7.61 23.56 -1.69
N SER A 100 6.53 24.07 -2.27
CA SER A 100 6.17 23.82 -3.66
C SER A 100 6.70 24.95 -4.53
N GLN A 101 7.66 24.66 -5.40
CA GLN A 101 8.20 25.61 -6.37
C GLN A 101 7.70 25.25 -7.77
N SER A 102 6.86 26.11 -8.34
CA SER A 102 6.48 26.02 -9.75
C SER A 102 7.58 26.61 -10.61
N TYR A 103 8.17 25.81 -11.50
CA TYR A 103 9.18 26.28 -12.46
C TYR A 103 8.70 26.06 -13.89
N SER A 104 9.02 27.00 -14.78
CA SER A 104 8.65 26.94 -16.19
C SER A 104 9.91 26.99 -17.03
N TYR A 105 10.33 25.86 -17.60
CA TYR A 105 11.57 25.78 -18.39
C TYR A 105 11.36 26.31 -19.83
N LYS A 106 10.11 26.28 -20.33
CA LYS A 106 9.70 26.85 -21.62
C LYS A 106 8.30 27.47 -21.53
N PRO A 107 7.98 28.49 -22.32
CA PRO A 107 6.61 28.99 -22.43
C PRO A 107 5.69 27.83 -22.89
N GLY A 108 4.72 27.48 -22.05
CA GLY A 108 3.80 26.35 -22.26
C GLY A 108 4.12 25.06 -21.48
N GLN A 109 5.31 24.93 -20.89
CA GLN A 109 5.68 23.77 -20.07
C GLN A 109 5.79 24.15 -18.60
N ARG A 110 4.79 23.77 -17.80
CA ARG A 110 4.77 23.97 -16.34
C ARG A 110 5.26 22.71 -15.64
N GLY A 111 6.33 22.83 -14.86
CA GLY A 111 6.78 21.81 -13.92
C GLY A 111 6.48 22.28 -12.49
N VAL A 112 6.14 21.34 -11.61
CA VAL A 112 6.04 21.60 -10.17
C VAL A 112 7.07 20.73 -9.49
N SER A 113 8.00 21.36 -8.77
CA SER A 113 8.91 20.66 -7.87
C SER A 113 8.38 20.79 -6.46
N HIS A 114 8.25 19.67 -5.77
CA HIS A 114 7.90 19.63 -4.36
C HIS A 114 9.14 19.26 -3.56
N LEU A 115 9.60 20.18 -2.70
CA LEU A 115 10.68 19.92 -1.76
C LEU A 115 10.06 19.76 -0.37
N ILE A 116 10.23 18.57 0.21
CA ILE A 116 9.81 18.28 1.58
C ILE A 116 11.06 18.39 2.44
N SER A 117 11.14 19.45 3.22
CA SER A 117 12.22 19.68 4.17
C SER A 117 11.69 19.60 5.59
N CYS A 118 12.46 18.99 6.47
CA CYS A 118 12.17 19.09 7.88
C CYS A 118 13.16 20.01 8.58
N THR A 119 12.65 20.88 9.44
CA THR A 119 13.45 21.66 10.38
C THR A 119 13.51 20.93 11.71
N ARG A 120 14.68 20.39 12.05
CA ARG A 120 14.95 19.78 13.36
C ARG A 120 14.94 20.88 14.43
N ALA A 121 14.78 20.51 15.71
CA ALA A 121 14.80 21.45 16.84
C ALA A 121 16.06 22.35 16.87
N ASP A 122 17.19 21.87 16.33
CA ASP A 122 18.45 22.59 16.23
C ASP A 122 18.50 23.62 15.08
N GLY A 123 17.40 23.79 14.34
CA GLY A 123 17.30 24.68 13.17
C GLY A 123 17.94 24.14 11.88
N SER A 124 18.55 22.94 11.92
CA SER A 124 19.10 22.29 10.73
C SER A 124 17.99 21.80 9.79
N ARG A 125 18.18 22.04 8.48
CA ARG A 125 17.29 21.57 7.42
C ARG A 125 17.89 20.33 6.78
N GLU A 126 17.18 19.21 6.85
CA GLU A 126 17.60 17.95 6.25
C GLU A 126 16.55 17.47 5.21
N SER A 127 17.03 16.97 4.07
CA SER A 127 16.17 16.40 3.03
C SER A 127 15.81 14.96 3.39
N ILE A 128 14.56 14.72 3.78
CA ILE A 128 14.09 13.39 4.25
C ILE A 128 13.32 12.64 3.15
N THR A 129 13.32 13.15 1.92
CA THR A 129 12.48 12.64 0.82
C THR A 129 12.67 11.13 0.57
N LEU A 130 13.92 10.64 0.60
CA LEU A 130 14.22 9.23 0.37
C LEU A 130 13.70 8.33 1.50
N ALA A 131 13.90 8.75 2.75
CA ALA A 131 13.43 8.00 3.92
C ALA A 131 11.89 8.01 4.00
N THR A 132 11.25 9.15 3.73
CA THR A 132 9.77 9.23 3.66
C THR A 132 9.22 8.32 2.57
N MET A 133 9.88 8.23 1.42
CA MET A 133 9.47 7.37 0.31
C MET A 133 9.58 5.89 0.70
N GLY A 134 10.67 5.51 1.38
CA GLY A 134 10.87 4.15 1.88
C GLY A 134 9.82 3.73 2.91
N VAL A 135 9.50 4.61 3.87
CA VAL A 135 8.45 4.34 4.87
C VAL A 135 7.07 4.24 4.23
N ALA A 136 6.74 5.16 3.32
CA ALA A 136 5.48 5.10 2.57
C ALA A 136 5.36 3.80 1.77
N TRP A 137 6.43 3.38 1.10
CA TRP A 137 6.47 2.11 0.38
C TRP A 137 6.15 0.91 1.28
N LEU A 138 6.76 0.83 2.46
CA LEU A 138 6.52 -0.24 3.43
C LEU A 138 5.06 -0.22 3.94
N LEU A 139 4.53 0.96 4.24
CA LEU A 139 3.14 1.12 4.69
C LEU A 139 2.13 0.66 3.64
N TYR A 140 2.29 1.07 2.38
CA TYR A 140 1.41 0.62 1.30
C TYR A 140 1.55 -0.88 1.02
N SER A 141 2.77 -1.41 1.07
CA SER A 141 3.01 -2.85 0.91
C SER A 141 2.32 -3.66 2.01
N ALA A 142 2.39 -3.21 3.27
CA ALA A 142 1.71 -3.83 4.38
C ALA A 142 0.18 -3.73 4.24
N LEU A 143 -0.34 -2.57 3.85
CA LEU A 143 -1.77 -2.33 3.59
C LEU A 143 -2.35 -3.26 2.52
N ILE A 144 -1.55 -3.64 1.51
CA ILE A 144 -1.97 -4.59 0.46
C ILE A 144 -1.80 -6.03 0.93
N PHE A 145 -0.70 -6.31 1.63
CA PHE A 145 -0.39 -7.66 2.10
C PHE A 145 -1.42 -8.19 3.10
N VAL A 146 -1.90 -7.37 4.04
CA VAL A 146 -2.89 -7.75 5.06
C VAL A 146 -4.22 -8.25 4.44
N PRO A 147 -4.95 -7.48 3.61
CA PRO A 147 -6.21 -7.94 3.05
C PRO A 147 -6.03 -9.12 2.09
N LEU A 148 -4.95 -9.17 1.32
CA LEU A 148 -4.62 -10.35 0.52
C LEU A 148 -4.45 -11.57 1.44
N SER A 149 -3.56 -11.49 2.42
CA SER A 149 -3.29 -12.62 3.33
C SER A 149 -4.57 -13.08 4.04
N LEU A 150 -5.39 -12.15 4.54
CA LEU A 150 -6.68 -12.42 5.15
C LEU A 150 -7.64 -13.12 4.17
N TRP A 151 -7.83 -12.57 2.96
CA TRP A 151 -8.71 -13.14 1.94
C TRP A 151 -8.39 -14.61 1.68
N HIS A 152 -7.12 -14.96 1.56
CA HIS A 152 -6.71 -16.34 1.27
C HIS A 152 -6.87 -17.28 2.47
N LEU A 153 -6.66 -16.79 3.70
CA LEU A 153 -6.98 -17.57 4.89
C LEU A 153 -8.48 -17.89 4.94
N LEU A 154 -9.33 -16.92 4.59
CA LEU A 154 -10.78 -17.13 4.48
C LEU A 154 -11.13 -18.07 3.33
N SER A 155 -10.55 -17.90 2.13
CA SER A 155 -10.83 -18.78 0.98
C SER A 155 -10.43 -20.23 1.27
N GLY A 156 -9.31 -20.44 1.97
CA GLY A 156 -8.89 -21.78 2.41
C GLY A 156 -9.82 -22.40 3.45
N ALA A 157 -10.39 -21.59 4.35
CA ALA A 157 -11.38 -22.06 5.31
C ALA A 157 -12.71 -22.45 4.65
N ILE A 158 -13.14 -21.71 3.63
CA ILE A 158 -14.38 -22.00 2.88
C ILE A 158 -14.22 -23.28 2.05
N ALA A 159 -13.09 -23.46 1.36
CA ALA A 159 -12.85 -24.66 0.56
C ALA A 159 -12.91 -25.96 1.40
N ARG A 160 -12.35 -25.95 2.61
CA ARG A 160 -12.39 -27.10 3.52
C ARG A 160 -13.79 -27.45 4.03
N LYS A 161 -14.72 -26.50 4.03
CA LYS A 161 -16.11 -26.74 4.45
C LYS A 161 -16.95 -27.42 3.34
N GLY A 162 -16.52 -27.30 2.08
CA GLY A 162 -17.23 -27.88 0.93
C GLY A 162 -17.03 -29.39 0.73
N ASP A 163 -15.89 -29.93 1.15
CA ASP A 163 -15.56 -31.35 0.93
C ASP A 163 -16.32 -32.31 1.86
N GLY A 164 -16.98 -31.80 2.91
CA GLY A 164 -17.80 -32.61 3.82
C GLY A 164 -19.25 -32.85 3.36
N ALA A 165 -19.66 -32.30 2.21
CA ALA A 165 -21.05 -32.33 1.74
C ALA A 165 -21.27 -33.08 0.41
N GLN A 166 -20.26 -33.72 -0.16
CA GLN A 166 -20.38 -34.36 -1.49
C GLN A 166 -20.83 -35.83 -1.50
N ASP A 167 -21.22 -36.42 -0.37
CA ASP A 167 -21.77 -37.79 -0.33
C ASP A 167 -23.30 -37.85 -0.52
N PHE A 168 -23.86 -37.03 -1.43
CA PHE A 168 -25.22 -37.22 -1.94
C PHE A 168 -25.24 -37.07 -3.47
N SER A 169 -24.55 -38.00 -4.13
CA SER A 169 -24.70 -38.21 -5.56
C SER A 169 -26.04 -38.88 -5.84
N LEU A 170 -27.01 -38.14 -6.39
CA LEU A 170 -28.14 -38.71 -7.12
C LEU A 170 -27.63 -39.15 -8.51
N PRO A 171 -27.80 -40.43 -8.90
CA PRO A 171 -27.42 -40.89 -10.23
C PRO A 171 -28.46 -40.42 -11.25
N GLY A 172 -28.01 -39.60 -12.21
CA GLY A 172 -28.74 -39.38 -13.46
C GLY A 172 -29.35 -37.99 -13.63
N ALA A 173 -28.58 -37.07 -14.19
CA ALA A 173 -29.13 -35.97 -14.98
C ALA A 173 -28.12 -35.58 -16.06
N GLY A 174 -28.52 -35.78 -17.31
CA GLY A 174 -27.67 -35.71 -18.50
C GLY A 174 -27.07 -34.34 -18.76
N THR A 175 -25.92 -34.37 -19.44
CA THR A 175 -25.21 -33.25 -20.04
C THR A 175 -26.07 -32.56 -21.12
N PRO A 176 -26.37 -31.25 -21.02
CA PRO A 176 -26.82 -30.48 -22.17
C PRO A 176 -25.63 -29.95 -23.01
N PRO A 177 -25.84 -29.77 -24.33
CA PRO A 177 -24.78 -29.45 -25.29
C PRO A 177 -24.37 -27.98 -25.30
N ALA A 178 -23.18 -27.78 -25.90
CA ALA A 178 -22.46 -26.53 -26.07
C ALA A 178 -23.25 -25.40 -26.75
N ALA A 179 -23.03 -24.16 -26.28
CA ALA A 179 -23.35 -22.94 -27.02
C ALA A 179 -22.10 -22.05 -27.13
N PRO A 180 -21.78 -21.52 -28.32
CA PRO A 180 -20.65 -20.60 -28.53
C PRO A 180 -21.15 -19.15 -28.61
N PHE A 181 -20.72 -18.26 -27.72
CA PHE A 181 -20.93 -16.82 -27.92
C PHE A 181 -19.76 -16.00 -27.37
N SER A 182 -19.01 -15.40 -28.30
CA SER A 182 -18.06 -14.31 -28.06
C SER A 182 -18.78 -12.98 -28.25
N PRO A 183 -18.42 -11.93 -27.49
CA PRO A 183 -18.52 -10.57 -28.01
C PRO A 183 -17.15 -9.87 -28.01
N MET A 184 -16.77 -9.46 -29.22
CA MET A 184 -15.72 -8.51 -29.53
C MET A 184 -16.26 -7.09 -29.26
N PHE A 185 -15.58 -6.28 -28.45
CA PHE A 185 -15.89 -4.86 -28.33
C PHE A 185 -14.60 -4.04 -28.32
N THR A 186 -14.29 -3.50 -29.50
CA THR A 186 -13.27 -2.49 -29.76
C THR A 186 -13.84 -1.10 -29.51
N GLY A 187 -13.24 -0.33 -28.62
CA GLY A 187 -13.60 1.07 -28.39
C GLY A 187 -12.42 1.89 -27.88
N SER A 188 -11.95 2.82 -28.70
CA SER A 188 -11.01 3.92 -28.44
C SER A 188 -11.34 5.00 -29.51
N PRO A 189 -10.96 6.31 -29.42
CA PRO A 189 -10.44 7.15 -28.33
C PRO A 189 -11.29 8.44 -28.13
N SER A 190 -10.93 9.33 -27.19
CA SER A 190 -11.17 10.78 -27.42
C SER A 190 -10.18 11.67 -26.64
N THR A 191 -9.50 12.50 -27.42
CA THR A 191 -8.54 13.55 -27.04
C THR A 191 -9.30 14.86 -26.89
N GLY A 192 -9.31 15.45 -25.69
CA GLY A 192 -9.87 16.77 -25.43
C GLY A 192 -8.76 17.79 -25.15
N ALA A 193 -8.60 18.75 -26.07
CA ALA A 193 -7.70 19.89 -25.92
C ALA A 193 -8.22 20.86 -24.84
N ARG A 194 -7.33 21.38 -23.98
CA ARG A 194 -7.67 22.37 -22.94
C ARG A 194 -6.71 23.56 -22.99
N GLU A 195 -7.29 24.75 -22.95
CA GLU A 195 -6.68 26.08 -23.11
C GLU A 195 -5.67 26.48 -22.00
N PRO A 196 -4.72 27.39 -22.27
CA PRO A 196 -3.76 27.88 -21.28
C PRO A 196 -4.33 29.01 -20.40
N GLY A 197 -4.59 28.69 -19.13
CA GLY A 197 -4.96 29.66 -18.09
C GLY A 197 -3.80 30.06 -17.18
N VAL A 198 -3.56 31.37 -17.09
CA VAL A 198 -3.06 32.23 -15.99
C VAL A 198 -2.13 31.61 -14.91
N PHE A 199 -1.04 32.33 -14.65
CA PHE A 199 0.00 32.04 -13.66
C PHE A 199 -0.45 32.52 -12.28
N THR A 200 -0.54 31.62 -11.28
CA THR A 200 -0.85 31.98 -9.89
C THR A 200 0.14 31.27 -8.99
N THR A 201 0.99 32.03 -8.29
CA THR A 201 1.95 31.51 -7.32
C THR A 201 1.24 31.43 -5.96
N THR A 202 0.76 30.25 -5.58
CA THR A 202 0.12 30.03 -4.28
C THR A 202 1.17 29.56 -3.28
N ARG A 203 1.48 30.40 -2.29
CA ARG A 203 2.34 30.03 -1.15
C ARG A 203 1.45 29.56 -0.02
N THR A 204 1.33 28.25 0.19
CA THR A 204 0.64 27.66 1.34
C THR A 204 1.67 27.29 2.40
N THR A 205 1.83 28.15 3.39
CA THR A 205 2.57 27.83 4.62
C THR A 205 1.60 27.14 5.57
N VAL A 206 1.68 25.81 5.69
CA VAL A 206 0.94 25.07 6.71
C VAL A 206 1.85 25.02 7.94
N SER A 207 1.58 25.88 8.91
CA SER A 207 2.27 25.84 10.21
C SER A 207 1.79 24.62 10.98
N VAL A 208 2.71 23.77 11.40
CA VAL A 208 2.42 22.52 12.14
C VAL A 208 2.05 22.81 13.60
N ASP A 209 2.15 24.05 14.07
CA ASP A 209 1.60 24.44 15.39
C ASP A 209 0.07 24.34 15.47
N ASP A 210 -0.63 24.23 14.32
CA ASP A 210 -2.05 23.88 14.24
C ASP A 210 -2.31 22.35 14.23
N ALA A 211 -1.29 21.50 14.44
CA ALA A 211 -1.49 20.05 14.61
C ALA A 211 -2.28 19.68 15.88
N VAL A 212 -2.52 20.65 16.78
CA VAL A 212 -3.49 20.53 17.88
C VAL A 212 -4.94 20.58 17.37
N LYS A 213 -5.16 20.94 16.10
CA LYS A 213 -6.48 20.94 15.43
C LYS A 213 -6.83 19.61 14.75
N LEU A 214 -6.40 18.50 15.35
CA LEU A 214 -6.90 17.14 15.05
C LEU A 214 -8.43 16.98 15.25
N GLN A 215 -9.14 18.00 15.73
CA GLN A 215 -10.62 18.09 15.66
C GLN A 215 -11.16 18.19 14.22
N GLY A 216 -10.37 18.62 13.23
CA GLY A 216 -10.81 18.66 11.82
C GLY A 216 -10.93 17.29 11.14
N LEU A 217 -10.27 16.24 11.67
CA LEU A 217 -10.43 14.87 11.16
C LEU A 217 -11.74 14.22 11.63
N ALA A 218 -12.30 14.65 12.77
CA ALA A 218 -13.64 14.26 13.20
C ALA A 218 -14.68 14.84 12.22
N ASP A 219 -14.54 16.11 11.85
CA ASP A 219 -15.40 16.76 10.84
C ASP A 219 -15.27 16.11 9.46
N LEU A 220 -14.06 15.72 9.04
CA LEU A 220 -13.88 14.99 7.77
C LEU A 220 -14.55 13.60 7.81
N SER A 221 -14.55 12.94 8.99
CA SER A 221 -15.22 11.66 9.19
C SER A 221 -16.74 11.77 9.16
N ASP A 222 -17.30 12.88 9.65
CA ASP A 222 -18.73 13.16 9.62
C ASP A 222 -19.20 13.59 8.23
N VAL A 223 -18.39 14.35 7.49
CA VAL A 223 -18.67 14.66 6.08
C VAL A 223 -18.58 13.41 5.20
N LEU A 224 -17.60 12.52 5.43
CA LEU A 224 -17.53 11.22 4.75
C LEU A 224 -18.70 10.32 5.15
N ARG A 225 -19.12 10.29 6.41
CA ARG A 225 -20.31 9.54 6.86
C ARG A 225 -21.60 10.10 6.27
N GLN A 226 -21.79 11.42 6.18
CA GLN A 226 -22.95 12.01 5.53
C GLN A 226 -22.97 11.72 4.02
N THR A 227 -21.81 11.82 3.37
CA THR A 227 -21.70 11.67 1.91
C THR A 227 -21.80 10.21 1.47
N LEU A 228 -21.16 9.28 2.20
CA LEU A 228 -21.24 7.84 1.91
C LEU A 228 -22.50 7.20 2.50
N GLY A 229 -22.93 7.61 3.69
CA GLY A 229 -24.12 7.09 4.36
C GLY A 229 -25.41 7.43 3.62
N GLY A 230 -25.58 8.67 3.15
CA GLY A 230 -26.77 9.07 2.39
C GLY A 230 -26.89 8.34 1.06
N LYS A 231 -25.77 8.13 0.36
CA LYS A 231 -25.77 7.52 -0.98
C LYS A 231 -25.88 5.99 -0.94
N MET A 232 -25.28 5.32 0.05
CA MET A 232 -25.41 3.87 0.22
C MET A 232 -26.74 3.46 0.84
N ALA A 233 -27.29 4.23 1.79
CA ALA A 233 -28.60 3.93 2.37
C ALA A 233 -29.72 3.95 1.32
N GLY A 234 -29.66 4.88 0.36
CA GLY A 234 -30.59 4.91 -0.78
C GLY A 234 -30.46 3.69 -1.70
N MET A 235 -29.24 3.26 -2.02
CA MET A 235 -29.03 2.08 -2.88
C MET A 235 -29.43 0.76 -2.20
N VAL A 236 -29.21 0.64 -0.89
CA VAL A 236 -29.63 -0.54 -0.11
C VAL A 236 -31.16 -0.60 0.00
N GLY A 237 -31.83 0.54 0.18
CA GLY A 237 -33.30 0.60 0.20
C GLY A 237 -33.92 0.12 -1.12
N VAL A 238 -33.42 0.59 -2.26
CA VAL A 238 -33.91 0.18 -3.59
C VAL A 238 -33.65 -1.30 -3.87
N ALA A 239 -32.49 -1.83 -3.45
CA ALA A 239 -32.18 -3.25 -3.60
C ALA A 239 -33.08 -4.14 -2.72
N LEU A 240 -33.41 -3.70 -1.50
CA LEU A 240 -34.30 -4.44 -0.60
C LEU A 240 -35.75 -4.44 -1.08
N GLU A 241 -36.18 -3.37 -1.75
CA GLU A 241 -37.53 -3.26 -2.32
C GLU A 241 -37.68 -4.05 -3.63
N GLN A 242 -36.62 -4.19 -4.42
CA GLN A 242 -36.59 -5.09 -5.57
C GLN A 242 -36.57 -6.57 -5.17
N ALA A 243 -35.99 -6.92 -4.02
CA ALA A 243 -35.97 -8.30 -3.52
C ALA A 243 -37.31 -8.77 -2.93
N LYS A 244 -38.29 -7.87 -2.77
CA LYS A 244 -39.60 -8.16 -2.18
C LYS A 244 -40.71 -8.38 -3.21
N LYS A 245 -40.41 -8.23 -4.51
CA LYS A 245 -41.27 -8.56 -5.64
C LYS A 245 -40.85 -9.89 -6.24
#